data_AF-A0A9D6NDB7-F1
#
_entry.id   AF-A0A9D6NDB7-F1
#
_cell.length_a   1.000
_cell.length_b   1.000
_cell.length_c   1.000
_cell.angle_alpha   90.00
_cell.angle_beta   90.00
_cell.angle_gamma   90.00
#
_symmetry.space_group_name_H-M   'P 1'
#
loop_
_entity.id
_entity.type
_entity.pdbx_description
1 polymer ?
#
loop_
_entity_poly.entity_id
_entity_poly.type
_entity_poly.pdbx_seq_one_letter_code
_entity_poly.pdbx_strand_id
1 'polypeptide(L)'
;MSNAIPGFAKPYIESFKQNGSLPGQGYVRQGLSSDDSRSADAEISQQFDQFRQGDNQPGDADPALGRIHAPGAFFGADLRIEFEGDSKSGSSVFTLGESGQEPVMAVVSEFGAQAVDMIAVAKEESQVQATAVHIDREHPENSFAVGPKEVFEQEGLGTLAMF
;
A
#
# COMPACT_ATOMS: atom_id res chain seq x y z
N MET A 1 -8.51 -21.18 0.06
CA MET A 1 -9.49 -20.15 -0.35
C MET A 1 -9.03 -18.86 0.28
N SER A 2 -8.50 -17.93 -0.53
CA SER A 2 -7.85 -16.69 -0.07
C SER A 2 -8.90 -15.74 0.54
N ASN A 3 -8.81 -15.58 1.86
CA ASN A 3 -9.58 -14.64 2.68
C ASN A 3 -8.67 -13.50 3.18
N ALA A 4 -7.53 -13.26 2.51
CA ALA A 4 -6.45 -12.42 3.01
C ALA A 4 -6.86 -10.96 3.17
N ILE A 5 -7.78 -10.46 2.33
CA ILE A 5 -8.21 -9.06 2.36
C ILE A 5 -9.37 -8.88 3.36
N PRO A 6 -9.19 -8.09 4.44
CA PRO A 6 -10.24 -7.80 5.41
C PRO A 6 -11.46 -7.13 4.77
N GLY A 7 -12.64 -7.37 5.33
CA GLY A 7 -13.90 -6.87 4.79
C GLY A 7 -13.96 -5.35 4.65
N PHE A 8 -13.38 -4.61 5.61
CA PHE A 8 -13.33 -3.14 5.57
C PHE A 8 -12.48 -2.58 4.42
N ALA A 9 -11.48 -3.33 3.95
CA ALA A 9 -10.53 -2.88 2.93
C ALA A 9 -11.03 -3.12 1.50
N LYS A 10 -11.90 -4.13 1.30
CA LYS A 10 -12.38 -4.53 -0.04
C LYS A 10 -12.96 -3.38 -0.87
N PRO A 11 -13.85 -2.52 -0.35
CA PRO A 11 -14.44 -1.46 -1.17
C PRO A 11 -13.41 -0.46 -1.72
N TYR A 12 -12.32 -0.21 -0.98
CA TYR A 12 -11.25 0.70 -1.37
C TYR A 12 -10.38 0.10 -2.46
N ILE A 13 -9.98 -1.16 -2.28
CA ILE A 13 -9.16 -1.91 -3.24
C ILE A 13 -9.92 -2.09 -4.56
N GLU A 14 -11.20 -2.48 -4.49
CA GLU A 14 -12.03 -2.67 -5.68
C GLU A 14 -12.26 -1.36 -6.44
N SER A 15 -12.56 -0.26 -5.72
CA SER A 15 -12.72 1.05 -6.36
C SER A 15 -11.45 1.46 -7.07
N PHE A 16 -10.29 1.40 -6.40
CA PHE A 16 -9.03 1.83 -7.00
C PHE A 16 -8.69 1.03 -8.27
N LYS A 17 -8.84 -0.29 -8.23
CA LYS A 17 -8.59 -1.14 -9.41
C LYS A 17 -9.54 -0.86 -10.57
N GLN A 18 -10.79 -0.49 -10.29
CA GLN A 18 -11.79 -0.25 -11.33
C GLN A 18 -11.68 1.12 -11.97
N ASN A 19 -11.31 2.15 -11.20
CA ASN A 19 -11.45 3.54 -11.64
C ASN A 19 -10.30 4.47 -11.22
N GLY A 20 -9.28 3.96 -10.54
CA GLY A 20 -8.15 4.76 -10.05
C GLY A 20 -8.56 5.80 -9.00
N SER A 21 -9.58 5.51 -8.19
CA SER A 21 -10.07 6.39 -7.12
C SER A 21 -10.49 5.61 -5.87
N LEU A 22 -10.51 6.31 -4.73
CA LEU A 22 -10.91 5.74 -3.43
C LEU A 22 -12.32 6.23 -3.05
N PRO A 23 -13.17 5.37 -2.45
CA PRO A 23 -14.52 5.73 -2.08
C PRO A 23 -14.53 6.66 -0.85
N GLY A 24 -15.37 7.69 -0.88
CA GLY A 24 -15.55 8.62 0.23
C GLY A 24 -15.37 10.08 -0.17
N GLN A 25 -15.71 10.99 0.74
CA GLN A 25 -15.42 12.41 0.57
C GLN A 25 -14.03 12.71 1.14
N GLY A 26 -13.27 13.59 0.47
CA GLY A 26 -11.96 14.04 0.95
C GLY A 26 -10.76 13.34 0.30
N TYR A 27 -10.97 12.28 -0.47
CA TYR A 27 -9.91 11.68 -1.30
C TYR A 27 -9.66 12.52 -2.54
N VAL A 28 -8.39 12.85 -2.78
CA VAL A 28 -7.95 13.56 -3.98
C VAL A 28 -6.95 12.72 -4.75
N ARG A 29 -6.94 12.87 -6.08
CA ARG A 29 -5.96 12.26 -6.97
C ARG A 29 -4.94 13.31 -7.38
N GLN A 30 -3.66 12.99 -7.23
CA GLN A 30 -2.58 13.86 -7.66
C GLN A 30 -1.63 13.10 -8.58
N GLY A 31 -1.34 13.69 -9.74
CA GLY A 31 -0.34 13.15 -10.66
C GLY A 31 1.05 13.24 -10.05
N LEU A 32 1.87 12.23 -10.32
CA LEU A 32 3.28 12.21 -9.95
C LEU A 32 4.11 12.77 -11.11
N SER A 33 5.23 13.44 -10.79
CA SER A 33 6.21 13.73 -11.83
C SER A 33 6.88 12.43 -12.30
N SER A 34 7.45 12.41 -13.51
CA SER A 34 8.15 11.22 -14.01
C SER A 34 9.32 10.82 -13.09
N ASP A 35 9.98 11.77 -12.42
CA ASP A 35 11.09 11.51 -11.50
C ASP A 35 10.59 10.93 -10.16
N ASP A 36 9.49 11.47 -9.63
CA ASP A 36 8.83 10.90 -8.44
C ASP A 36 8.32 9.49 -8.73
N SER A 37 7.71 9.28 -9.90
CA SER A 37 7.17 7.98 -10.32
C SER A 37 8.27 6.92 -10.43
N ARG A 38 9.42 7.24 -11.02
CA ARG A 38 10.55 6.30 -11.12
C ARG A 38 11.17 6.00 -9.76
N SER A 39 11.24 7.01 -8.90
CA SER A 39 11.76 6.84 -7.53
C SER A 39 10.83 5.93 -6.73
N ALA A 40 9.51 6.12 -6.83
CA ALA A 40 8.50 5.27 -6.25
C ALA A 40 8.61 3.81 -6.74
N ASP A 41 8.73 3.59 -8.05
CA ASP A 41 8.85 2.24 -8.62
C ASP A 41 10.07 1.49 -8.06
N ALA A 42 11.22 2.17 -8.01
CA ALA A 42 12.46 1.60 -7.49
C ALA A 42 12.35 1.25 -6.01
N GLU A 43 11.75 2.15 -5.21
CA GLU A 43 11.58 1.94 -3.78
C GLU A 43 10.58 0.82 -3.47
N ILE A 44 9.39 0.83 -4.09
CA ILE A 44 8.36 -0.21 -3.89
C ILE A 44 8.91 -1.57 -4.30
N SER A 45 9.61 -1.65 -5.44
CA SER A 45 10.23 -2.89 -5.90
C SER A 45 11.32 -3.38 -4.95
N GLN A 46 12.18 -2.47 -4.45
CA GLN A 46 13.23 -2.81 -3.49
C GLN A 46 12.65 -3.32 -2.17
N GLN A 47 11.64 -2.64 -1.62
CA GLN A 47 10.98 -3.04 -0.38
C GLN A 47 10.34 -4.43 -0.56
N PHE A 48 9.64 -4.66 -1.67
CA PHE A 48 9.06 -5.98 -1.97
C PHE A 48 10.11 -7.09 -2.05
N ASP A 49 11.23 -6.85 -2.76
CA ASP A 49 12.30 -7.84 -2.87
C ASP A 49 13.01 -8.09 -1.54
N GLN A 50 13.14 -7.08 -0.68
CA GLN A 50 13.65 -7.24 0.68
C GLN A 50 12.70 -8.08 1.53
N PHE A 51 11.38 -7.85 1.46
CA PHE A 51 10.41 -8.68 2.18
C PHE A 51 10.40 -10.13 1.73
N ARG A 52 10.55 -10.37 0.43
CA ARG A 52 10.60 -11.73 -0.13
C ARG A 52 11.87 -12.48 0.26
N GLN A 53 13.00 -11.76 0.38
CA GLN A 53 14.31 -12.35 0.72
C GLN A 53 14.54 -12.46 2.23
N GLY A 54 13.83 -11.65 3.03
CA GLY A 54 13.89 -11.67 4.48
C GLY A 54 13.33 -12.98 5.04
N ASP A 55 14.11 -13.64 5.88
CA ASP A 55 13.71 -14.78 6.69
C ASP A 55 12.82 -14.29 7.85
N ASN A 56 11.72 -13.60 7.52
CA ASN A 56 10.86 -12.89 8.47
C ASN A 56 10.13 -13.92 9.33
N GLN A 57 10.75 -14.31 10.44
CA GLN A 57 10.10 -15.15 11.43
C GLN A 57 8.99 -14.35 12.11
N PRO A 58 7.91 -15.02 12.57
CA PRO A 58 6.88 -14.36 13.37
C PRO A 58 7.52 -13.64 14.56
N GLY A 59 7.45 -12.30 14.58
CA GLY A 59 8.02 -11.46 15.64
C GLY A 59 9.20 -10.57 15.20
N ASP A 60 9.80 -10.81 14.03
CA ASP A 60 10.78 -9.90 13.44
C ASP A 60 10.04 -8.76 12.72
N ALA A 61 9.51 -7.82 13.50
CA ALA A 61 9.08 -6.53 12.99
C ALA A 61 10.34 -5.70 12.67
N ASP A 62 11.01 -6.00 11.55
CA ASP A 62 12.03 -5.13 10.98
C ASP A 62 11.48 -3.69 10.92
N PRO A 63 12.17 -2.67 11.47
CA PRO A 63 11.79 -1.27 11.36
C PRO A 63 11.54 -0.78 9.93
N ALA A 64 12.01 -1.50 8.91
CA ALA A 64 11.64 -1.27 7.51
C ALA A 64 10.13 -1.55 7.25
N LEU A 65 9.51 -2.50 7.97
CA LEU A 65 8.06 -2.79 7.94
C LEU A 65 7.23 -1.62 8.50
N GLY A 66 7.82 -0.85 9.42
CA GLY A 66 7.19 0.35 9.99
C GLY A 66 7.32 1.60 9.13
N ARG A 67 8.03 1.53 7.99
CA ARG A 67 8.16 2.67 7.05
C ARG A 67 7.09 2.72 5.98
N ILE A 68 6.28 1.67 5.81
CA ILE A 68 4.93 1.80 5.25
C ILE A 68 4.12 2.55 6.32
N HIS A 69 4.33 3.86 6.38
CA HIS A 69 3.86 4.75 7.42
C HIS A 69 2.39 5.08 7.14
N ALA A 70 1.53 4.06 7.18
CA ALA A 70 0.11 4.32 7.34
C ALA A 70 -0.07 5.02 8.70
N PRO A 71 -0.78 6.17 8.74
CA PRO A 71 -0.96 6.89 9.99
C PRO A 71 -1.56 5.95 11.05
N GLY A 72 -0.82 5.74 12.14
CA GLY A 72 -1.30 4.99 13.31
C GLY A 72 -0.89 3.52 13.46
N ALA A 73 0.17 3.00 12.83
CA ALA A 73 0.56 1.60 13.06
C ALA A 73 1.27 1.37 14.42
N PHE A 74 0.53 0.76 15.36
CA PHE A 74 0.92 0.45 16.73
C PHE A 74 1.95 -0.69 16.86
N PHE A 75 2.92 -0.53 17.77
CA PHE A 75 3.82 -1.58 18.23
C PHE A 75 3.04 -2.71 18.94
N GLY A 76 3.16 -3.96 18.48
CA GLY A 76 2.60 -5.15 19.15
C GLY A 76 1.59 -5.98 18.35
N ALA A 77 1.30 -5.63 17.09
CA ALA A 77 0.36 -6.36 16.24
C ALA A 77 0.99 -7.55 15.52
N ASP A 78 0.20 -8.59 15.25
CA ASP A 78 0.61 -9.72 14.41
C ASP A 78 0.58 -9.31 12.93
N LEU A 79 1.69 -9.58 12.25
CA LEU A 79 1.83 -9.36 10.82
C LEU A 79 1.52 -10.64 10.07
N ARG A 80 0.62 -10.56 9.10
CA ARG A 80 0.35 -11.66 8.15
C ARG A 80 0.62 -11.19 6.75
N ILE A 81 1.40 -11.99 6.02
CA ILE A 81 1.80 -11.67 4.66
C ILE A 81 1.52 -12.87 3.76
N GLU A 82 0.82 -12.63 2.66
CA GLU A 82 0.63 -13.57 1.57
C GLU A 82 1.29 -13.01 0.31
N PHE A 83 2.13 -13.82 -0.35
CA PHE A 83 2.82 -13.48 -1.58
C PHE A 83 2.50 -14.48 -2.69
N GLU A 84 2.35 -13.97 -3.91
CA GLU A 84 2.31 -14.75 -5.14
C GLU A 84 3.14 -14.04 -6.21
N GLY A 85 4.14 -14.70 -6.81
CA GLY A 85 4.98 -14.10 -7.87
C GLY A 85 6.22 -13.33 -7.39
N ASP A 86 6.64 -12.32 -8.15
CA ASP A 86 7.83 -11.48 -7.89
C ASP A 86 7.58 -9.97 -8.16
N SER A 87 8.60 -9.11 -7.96
CA SER A 87 8.52 -7.64 -8.16
C SER A 87 8.31 -7.21 -9.62
N LYS A 88 8.32 -8.15 -10.57
CA LYS A 88 8.07 -7.92 -12.00
C LYS A 88 6.71 -8.45 -12.45
N SER A 89 6.22 -9.49 -11.80
CA SER A 89 4.91 -10.10 -12.03
C SER A 89 4.45 -10.82 -10.77
N GLY A 90 3.72 -10.13 -9.91
CA GLY A 90 3.32 -10.67 -8.62
C GLY A 90 2.27 -9.86 -7.90
N SER A 91 1.83 -10.37 -6.77
CA SER A 91 0.93 -9.70 -5.86
C SER A 91 1.29 -10.03 -4.42
N SER A 92 0.97 -9.11 -3.53
CA SER A 92 1.08 -9.32 -2.10
C SER A 92 -0.12 -8.74 -1.37
N VAL A 93 -0.49 -9.41 -0.29
CA VAL A 93 -1.42 -8.89 0.70
C VAL A 93 -0.71 -8.92 2.05
N PHE A 94 -0.50 -7.75 2.61
CA PHE A 94 -0.04 -7.56 3.98
C PHE A 94 -1.24 -7.19 4.84
N THR A 95 -1.39 -7.81 6.01
CA THR A 95 -2.38 -7.39 7.00
C THR A 95 -1.73 -7.29 8.37
N LEU A 96 -2.13 -6.26 9.10
CA LEU A 96 -1.66 -6.00 10.46
C LEU A 96 -2.85 -6.05 11.42
N GLY A 97 -2.74 -6.79 12.51
CA GLY A 97 -3.73 -6.78 13.59
C GLY A 97 -3.40 -7.80 14.67
N GLU A 98 -4.07 -7.74 15.82
CA GLU A 98 -3.85 -8.71 16.90
C GLU A 98 -4.43 -10.10 16.54
N SER A 99 -3.73 -11.17 16.88
CA SER A 99 -4.19 -12.54 16.68
C SER A 99 -5.53 -12.78 17.39
N GLY A 100 -6.49 -13.29 16.63
CA GLY A 100 -7.87 -13.50 17.10
C GLY A 100 -8.78 -12.28 16.94
N GLN A 101 -8.27 -11.14 16.49
CA GLN A 101 -9.05 -9.95 16.14
C GLN A 101 -9.12 -9.72 14.62
N GLU A 102 -10.03 -8.86 14.20
CA GLU A 102 -10.05 -8.35 12.82
C GLU A 102 -8.78 -7.52 12.57
N PRO A 103 -8.07 -7.69 11.44
CA PRO A 103 -6.96 -6.82 11.09
C PRO A 103 -7.38 -5.34 11.10
N VAL A 104 -6.48 -4.46 11.50
CA VAL A 104 -6.66 -3.01 11.47
C VAL A 104 -6.03 -2.37 10.25
N MET A 105 -5.22 -3.11 9.50
CA MET A 105 -4.61 -2.63 8.26
C MET A 105 -4.56 -3.73 7.21
N ALA A 106 -4.69 -3.32 5.95
CA ALA A 106 -4.43 -4.14 4.79
C ALA A 106 -3.65 -3.32 3.75
N VAL A 107 -2.55 -3.87 3.25
CA VAL A 107 -1.81 -3.34 2.12
C VAL A 107 -1.84 -4.36 1.01
N VAL A 108 -2.31 -3.96 -0.17
CA VAL A 108 -2.35 -4.80 -1.36
C VAL A 108 -1.46 -4.18 -2.40
N SER A 109 -0.54 -4.97 -2.93
CA SER A 109 0.35 -4.55 -4.01
C SER A 109 0.22 -5.51 -5.18
N GLU A 110 0.17 -4.98 -6.39
CA GLU A 110 0.19 -5.71 -7.64
C GLU A 110 1.33 -5.19 -8.51
N PHE A 111 2.23 -6.11 -8.87
CA PHE A 111 3.41 -5.84 -9.66
C PHE A 111 3.19 -6.41 -11.05
N GLY A 112 3.12 -5.53 -12.04
CA GLY A 112 3.08 -5.88 -13.45
C GLY A 112 4.33 -5.42 -14.18
N ALA A 113 4.55 -5.97 -15.36
CA ALA A 113 5.64 -5.53 -16.23
C ALA A 113 5.50 -4.04 -16.62
N GLN A 114 4.25 -3.57 -16.75
CA GLN A 114 3.93 -2.22 -17.24
C GLN A 114 3.51 -1.26 -16.13
N ALA A 115 3.07 -1.76 -14.97
CA ALA A 115 2.61 -0.91 -13.89
C ALA A 115 2.77 -1.56 -12.52
N VAL A 116 2.79 -0.73 -11.48
CA VAL A 116 2.70 -1.15 -10.09
C VAL A 116 1.51 -0.43 -9.45
N ASP A 117 0.64 -1.20 -8.83
CA ASP A 117 -0.45 -0.68 -8.00
C ASP A 117 -0.18 -1.05 -6.55
N MET A 118 -0.34 -0.10 -5.63
CA MET A 118 -0.29 -0.37 -4.20
C MET A 118 -1.40 0.41 -3.50
N ILE A 119 -2.16 -0.27 -2.64
CA ILE A 119 -3.28 0.28 -1.89
C ILE A 119 -3.10 -0.09 -0.42
N ALA A 120 -2.97 0.91 0.45
CA ALA A 120 -2.97 0.75 1.89
C ALA A 120 -4.31 1.22 2.46
N VAL A 121 -4.93 0.40 3.31
CA VAL A 121 -6.18 0.71 4.00
C VAL A 121 -6.00 0.44 5.48
N ALA A 122 -6.20 1.47 6.30
CA ALA A 122 -6.13 1.40 7.75
C ALA A 122 -7.51 1.69 8.35
N LYS A 123 -7.82 1.00 9.45
CA LYS A 123 -9.02 1.16 10.26
C LYS A 123 -8.60 1.56 11.67
N GLU A 124 -8.93 2.77 12.06
CA GLU A 124 -8.74 3.29 13.42
C GLU A 124 -10.11 3.55 14.04
N GLU A 125 -10.42 2.81 15.11
CA GLU A 125 -11.73 2.83 15.77
C GLU A 125 -12.91 2.63 14.78
N SER A 126 -13.61 3.72 14.43
CA SER A 126 -14.77 3.75 13.53
C SER A 126 -14.45 4.41 12.18
N GLN A 127 -13.22 4.85 11.95
CA GLN A 127 -12.79 5.49 10.72
C GLN A 127 -11.93 4.55 9.88
N VAL A 128 -12.12 4.60 8.56
CA VAL A 128 -11.28 3.88 7.61
C VAL A 128 -10.62 4.91 6.71
N GLN A 129 -9.30 4.86 6.64
CA GLN A 129 -8.49 5.71 5.78
C GLN A 129 -7.77 4.84 4.76
N ALA A 130 -7.63 5.34 3.53
CA ALA A 130 -6.94 4.63 2.48
C ALA A 130 -6.00 5.56 1.69
N THR A 131 -4.87 5.01 1.27
CA THR A 131 -3.99 5.63 0.29
C THR A 131 -3.74 4.61 -0.82
N ALA A 132 -3.51 5.10 -2.03
CA ALA A 132 -3.19 4.26 -3.15
C ALA A 132 -2.24 4.97 -4.11
N VAL A 133 -1.39 4.20 -4.76
CA VAL A 133 -0.46 4.67 -5.78
C VAL A 133 -0.55 3.76 -6.99
N HIS A 134 -0.53 4.39 -8.17
CA HIS A 134 -0.40 3.75 -9.46
C HIS A 134 0.84 4.30 -10.13
N ILE A 135 1.78 3.41 -10.47
CA ILE A 135 3.00 3.74 -11.19
C ILE A 135 2.93 3.09 -12.56
N ASP A 136 2.83 3.90 -13.61
CA ASP A 136 2.93 3.46 -15.00
C ASP A 136 4.42 3.45 -15.40
N ARG A 137 4.98 2.26 -15.59
CA ARG A 137 6.40 2.06 -15.93
C ARG A 137 6.71 2.44 -17.38
N GLU A 138 5.71 2.36 -18.27
CA GLU A 138 5.87 2.72 -19.68
C GLU A 138 5.70 4.22 -19.89
N HIS A 139 4.77 4.84 -19.16
CA HIS A 139 4.46 6.26 -19.21
C HIS A 139 4.45 6.88 -17.81
N PRO A 140 5.63 7.15 -17.20
CA PRO A 140 5.72 7.66 -15.82
C PRO A 140 4.96 8.95 -15.55
N GLU A 141 4.65 9.74 -16.59
CA GLU A 141 3.79 10.92 -16.53
C GLU A 141 2.30 10.62 -16.26
N ASN A 142 1.86 9.38 -16.45
CA ASN A 142 0.50 8.92 -16.15
C ASN A 142 0.34 8.44 -14.71
N SER A 143 1.44 8.30 -13.97
CA SER A 143 1.46 7.83 -12.59
C SER A 143 0.77 8.82 -11.65
N PHE A 144 0.14 8.29 -10.61
CA PHE A 144 -0.63 9.09 -9.66
C PHE A 144 -0.74 8.45 -8.30
N ALA A 145 -1.00 9.27 -7.29
CA ALA A 145 -1.40 8.85 -5.96
C ALA A 145 -2.82 9.33 -5.66
N VAL A 146 -3.53 8.58 -4.80
CA VAL A 146 -4.85 8.90 -4.28
C VAL A 146 -4.81 8.76 -2.76
N GLY A 147 -5.36 9.73 -2.05
CA GLY A 147 -5.31 9.77 -0.58
C GLY A 147 -6.12 10.92 0.00
N PRO A 148 -6.25 11.00 1.33
CA PRO A 148 -6.90 12.13 1.98
C PRO A 148 -6.19 13.43 1.62
N LYS A 149 -6.94 14.50 1.37
CA LYS A 149 -6.39 15.81 1.01
C LYS A 149 -5.31 16.29 1.98
N GLU A 150 -5.50 16.00 3.26
CA GLU A 150 -4.59 16.38 4.35
C GLU A 150 -3.20 15.74 4.19
N VAL A 151 -3.12 14.52 3.67
CA VAL A 151 -1.84 13.80 3.44
C VAL A 151 -1.01 14.53 2.38
N PHE A 152 -1.65 14.97 1.28
CA PHE A 152 -0.96 15.71 0.23
C PHE A 152 -0.54 17.12 0.67
N GLU A 153 -1.31 17.76 1.56
CA GLU A 153 -1.02 19.11 2.04
C GLU A 153 0.09 19.16 3.10
N GLN A 154 0.23 18.10 3.90
CA GLN A 154 1.24 18.04 4.97
C GLN A 154 2.59 17.49 4.50
N GLU A 155 2.59 16.47 3.63
CA GLU A 155 3.82 15.70 3.37
C GLU A 155 4.41 15.91 1.97
N GLY A 156 3.67 16.54 1.06
CA GLY A 156 4.09 16.71 -0.34
C GLY A 156 4.12 15.38 -1.12
N LEU A 157 4.02 15.47 -2.45
CA LEU A 157 3.94 14.30 -3.34
C LEU A 157 5.08 13.28 -3.16
N GLY A 158 6.28 13.75 -2.85
CA GLY A 158 7.47 12.89 -2.71
C GLY A 158 7.36 11.89 -1.57
N THR A 159 6.48 12.13 -0.59
CA THR A 159 6.28 11.25 0.56
C THR A 159 5.20 10.20 0.32
N LEU A 160 4.34 10.39 -0.69
CA LEU A 160 3.32 9.39 -1.07
C LEU A 160 3.86 8.18 -1.82
N ALA A 161 5.03 8.33 -2.43
CA ALA A 161 5.83 7.22 -2.96
C ALA A 161 6.55 6.42 -1.87
N MET A 162 6.62 6.97 -0.64
CA MET A 162 7.25 6.36 0.54
C MET A 162 6.23 5.73 1.50
N PHE A 163 4.95 5.65 1.12
CA PHE A 163 3.90 4.97 1.88
C PHE A 163 3.53 3.62 1.26
#